data_AF-A0A519QCE7-F1
#
_entry.id   AF-A0A519QCE7-F1
#
_cell.length_a   1.000
_cell.length_b   1.000
_cell.length_c   1.000
_cell.angle_alpha   90.00
_cell.angle_beta   90.00
_cell.angle_gamma   90.00
#
_symmetry.space_group_name_H-M   'P 1'
#
loop_
_entity.id
_entity.type
_entity.pdbx_description
1 polymer ?
#
loop_
_entity_poly.entity_id
_entity_poly.type
_entity_poly.pdbx_seq_one_letter_code
_entity_poly.pdbx_strand_id
1 'polypeptide(L)'
;MNIHEYQAKELLAKFGVAVPAGHAALTVDEAVEAAGKLPGPLYVVKAQIHAGGRGKGKFKELGAEAKGGVRLSKTLDEVRANATDMLGNTLVTIQTGEAGKQVNRLYITDGADIAKEYYLSMLVDRASGRIAMIVSTEGGMDIEDVAHNTPELITTITIDPAEGFQPHHGRAVAFGLKLKGDLNKQAQLVARQLYDAFTATDMEMLEINPLIETTDGKIQVLDAKVAFDGNALFRHPEIAALRDETEEDPAEVEASKYDLAYIKLDGDIGCMVNGAGLAMATMDIIKLNGMFPANFL
;
A
#
# COMPACT_ATOMS: atom_id res chain seq x y z
N MET A 1 0.88 9.52 -6.32
CA MET A 1 0.69 8.41 -7.29
C MET A 1 0.96 7.09 -6.59
N ASN A 2 0.02 6.15 -6.63
CA ASN A 2 0.17 4.82 -6.00
C ASN A 2 0.78 3.80 -6.96
N ILE A 3 1.42 2.77 -6.41
CA ILE A 3 1.88 1.59 -7.14
C ILE A 3 1.39 0.31 -6.45
N HIS A 4 1.40 -0.80 -7.20
CA HIS A 4 1.03 -2.12 -6.68
C HIS A 4 2.07 -2.68 -5.71
N GLU A 5 1.64 -3.61 -4.85
CA GLU A 5 2.51 -4.25 -3.85
C GLU A 5 3.74 -4.90 -4.49
N TYR A 6 3.59 -5.59 -5.62
CA TYR A 6 4.73 -6.24 -6.29
C TYR A 6 5.78 -5.21 -6.75
N GLN A 7 5.32 -4.07 -7.29
CA GLN A 7 6.20 -2.97 -7.72
C GLN A 7 6.89 -2.34 -6.51
N ALA A 8 6.15 -2.14 -5.41
CA ALA A 8 6.70 -1.62 -4.16
C ALA A 8 7.80 -2.55 -3.63
N LYS A 9 7.56 -3.87 -3.60
CA LYS A 9 8.56 -4.85 -3.15
C LYS A 9 9.78 -4.91 -4.06
N GLU A 10 9.60 -4.90 -5.38
CA GLU A 10 10.70 -4.84 -6.35
C GLU A 10 11.53 -3.56 -6.18
N LEU A 11 10.88 -2.42 -5.91
CA LEU A 11 11.57 -1.17 -5.64
C LEU A 11 12.35 -1.23 -4.33
N LEU A 12 11.72 -1.64 -3.23
CA LEU A 12 12.36 -1.75 -1.92
C LEU A 12 13.53 -2.75 -1.91
N ALA A 13 13.41 -3.85 -2.65
CA ALA A 13 14.50 -4.82 -2.82
C ALA A 13 15.77 -4.19 -3.43
N LYS A 14 15.64 -3.19 -4.32
CA LYS A 14 16.80 -2.44 -4.88
C LYS A 14 17.55 -1.63 -3.80
N PHE A 15 16.88 -1.27 -2.71
CA PHE A 15 17.48 -0.64 -1.53
C PHE A 15 17.98 -1.66 -0.49
N GLY A 16 17.95 -2.95 -0.83
CA GLY A 16 18.43 -4.04 0.02
C GLY A 16 17.45 -4.47 1.11
N VAL A 17 16.19 -4.02 1.05
CA VAL A 17 15.14 -4.44 1.98
C VAL A 17 14.80 -5.91 1.73
N ALA A 18 14.76 -6.69 2.80
CA ALA A 18 14.37 -8.10 2.73
C ALA A 18 12.86 -8.24 2.47
N VAL A 19 12.52 -8.79 1.31
CA VAL A 19 11.14 -9.12 0.90
C VAL A 19 11.08 -10.59 0.48
N PRO A 20 9.96 -11.30 0.71
CA PRO A 20 9.76 -12.64 0.17
C PRO A 20 9.80 -12.62 -1.37
N ALA A 21 10.34 -13.69 -1.95
CA ALA A 21 10.34 -13.87 -3.40
C ALA A 21 8.91 -13.96 -3.92
N GLY A 22 8.65 -13.31 -5.06
CA GLY A 22 7.37 -13.38 -5.71
C GLY A 22 7.40 -12.80 -7.12
N HIS A 23 6.34 -13.05 -7.86
CA HIS A 23 6.20 -12.66 -9.25
C HIS A 23 4.78 -12.18 -9.52
N ALA A 24 4.66 -11.13 -10.33
CA ALA A 24 3.38 -10.69 -10.85
C ALA A 24 2.87 -11.65 -11.93
N ALA A 25 1.54 -11.74 -12.06
CA ALA A 25 0.86 -12.52 -13.09
C ALA A 25 -0.37 -11.76 -13.60
N LEU A 26 -0.51 -11.70 -14.92
CA LEU A 26 -1.66 -11.11 -15.62
C LEU A 26 -2.64 -12.17 -16.11
N THR A 27 -2.22 -13.43 -16.14
CA THR A 27 -3.06 -14.57 -16.51
C THR A 27 -2.99 -15.67 -15.46
N VAL A 28 -3.97 -16.58 -15.49
CA VAL A 28 -4.00 -17.75 -14.61
C VAL A 28 -2.79 -18.66 -14.88
N ASP A 29 -2.37 -18.81 -16.14
CA ASP A 29 -1.22 -19.65 -16.49
C ASP A 29 0.10 -19.02 -16.01
N GLU A 30 0.25 -17.70 -16.14
CA GLU A 30 1.39 -16.98 -15.54
C GLU A 30 1.42 -17.12 -14.02
N ALA A 31 0.27 -17.13 -13.34
CA ALA A 31 0.21 -17.32 -11.89
C ALA A 31 0.71 -18.71 -11.47
N VAL A 32 0.37 -19.75 -12.25
CA VAL A 32 0.86 -21.12 -12.03
C VAL A 32 2.35 -21.22 -12.35
N GLU A 33 2.82 -20.60 -13.43
CA GLU A 33 4.24 -20.56 -13.78
C GLU A 33 5.07 -19.83 -12.70
N ALA A 34 4.55 -18.71 -12.19
CA ALA A 34 5.13 -17.95 -11.09
C ALA A 34 5.28 -18.81 -9.83
N ALA A 35 4.22 -19.54 -9.44
CA ALA A 35 4.30 -20.46 -8.31
C ALA A 35 5.36 -21.55 -8.52
N GLY A 36 5.51 -22.07 -9.74
CA GLY A 36 6.54 -23.08 -10.06
C GLY A 36 7.99 -22.59 -9.96
N LYS A 37 8.22 -21.27 -9.94
CA LYS A 37 9.55 -20.66 -9.72
C LYS A 37 9.88 -20.47 -8.24
N LEU A 38 8.88 -20.53 -7.37
CA LEU A 38 9.04 -20.33 -5.93
C LEU A 38 9.39 -21.66 -5.24
N PRO A 39 10.12 -21.61 -4.11
CA PRO A 39 10.58 -22.82 -3.43
C PRO A 39 9.42 -23.64 -2.84
N GLY A 40 8.33 -22.98 -2.42
CA GLY A 40 7.20 -23.64 -1.76
C GLY A 40 7.57 -24.17 -0.37
N PRO A 41 6.71 -24.98 0.28
CA PRO A 41 5.48 -25.59 -0.24
C PRO A 41 4.22 -24.72 -0.09
N LEU A 42 4.34 -23.53 0.49
CA LEU A 42 3.22 -22.62 0.71
C LEU A 42 3.36 -21.41 -0.22
N TYR A 43 2.33 -21.12 -0.99
CA TYR A 43 2.24 -19.96 -1.86
C TYR A 43 1.12 -19.04 -1.40
N VAL A 44 1.27 -17.74 -1.62
CA VAL A 44 0.24 -16.75 -1.37
C VAL A 44 -0.16 -16.11 -2.69
N VAL A 45 -1.45 -16.21 -3.03
CA VAL A 45 -2.07 -15.54 -4.18
C VAL A 45 -2.69 -14.25 -3.68
N LYS A 46 -2.18 -13.10 -4.14
CA LYS A 46 -2.62 -11.77 -3.71
C LYS A 46 -3.17 -10.98 -4.89
N ALA A 47 -4.42 -10.54 -4.79
CA ALA A 47 -5.00 -9.55 -5.69
C ALA A 47 -4.17 -8.25 -5.63
N GLN A 48 -3.87 -7.68 -6.80
CA GLN A 48 -3.14 -6.44 -6.93
C GLN A 48 -4.11 -5.33 -7.33
N ILE A 49 -4.54 -4.57 -6.32
CA ILE A 49 -5.27 -3.31 -6.43
C ILE A 49 -4.60 -2.32 -5.46
N HIS A 50 -4.71 -1.02 -5.72
CA HIS A 50 -4.07 0.01 -4.88
C HIS A 50 -4.71 0.16 -3.49
N ALA A 51 -5.94 -0.34 -3.32
CA ALA A 51 -6.65 -0.30 -2.05
C ALA A 51 -6.18 -1.41 -1.07
N GLY A 52 -6.09 -1.04 0.20
CA GLY A 52 -5.80 -1.95 1.32
C GLY A 52 -6.99 -2.82 1.71
N GLY A 53 -6.82 -3.64 2.76
CA GLY A 53 -7.90 -4.50 3.29
C GLY A 53 -8.25 -5.72 2.43
N ARG A 54 -7.40 -6.06 1.46
CA ARG A 54 -7.64 -7.11 0.44
C ARG A 54 -7.97 -8.47 1.04
N GLY A 55 -7.30 -8.87 2.13
CA GLY A 55 -7.52 -10.16 2.78
C GLY A 55 -8.94 -10.34 3.35
N LYS A 56 -9.55 -9.25 3.85
CA LYS A 56 -10.93 -9.22 4.36
C LYS A 56 -11.97 -8.82 3.30
N GLY A 57 -11.52 -8.51 2.08
CA GLY A 57 -12.39 -8.09 0.99
C GLY A 57 -13.30 -9.20 0.47
N LYS A 58 -14.30 -8.83 -0.33
CA LYS A 58 -15.25 -9.76 -0.96
C LYS A 58 -15.33 -9.51 -2.45
N PHE A 59 -15.41 -10.57 -3.24
CA PHE A 59 -15.63 -10.46 -4.68
C PHE A 59 -17.12 -10.33 -4.99
N LYS A 60 -17.50 -9.41 -5.87
CA LYS A 60 -18.92 -9.19 -6.23
C LYS A 60 -19.53 -10.36 -6.98
N GLU A 61 -18.72 -10.99 -7.82
CA GLU A 61 -19.13 -12.02 -8.77
C GLU A 61 -19.10 -13.43 -8.16
N LEU A 62 -18.51 -13.58 -6.97
CA LEU A 62 -18.39 -14.86 -6.27
C LEU A 62 -19.43 -14.98 -5.14
N GLY A 63 -19.68 -16.21 -4.69
CA GLY A 63 -20.60 -16.47 -3.57
C GLY A 63 -20.14 -15.85 -2.25
N ALA A 64 -21.06 -15.67 -1.30
CA ALA A 64 -20.80 -15.01 -0.01
C ALA A 64 -19.71 -15.68 0.85
N GLU A 65 -19.48 -16.98 0.64
CA GLU A 65 -18.45 -17.79 1.32
C GLU A 65 -17.07 -17.74 0.63
N ALA A 66 -16.95 -17.00 -0.48
CA ALA A 66 -15.69 -16.88 -1.19
C ALA A 66 -14.64 -16.17 -0.32
N LYS A 67 -13.41 -16.68 -0.37
CA LYS A 67 -12.28 -16.08 0.32
C LYS A 67 -11.93 -14.72 -0.28
N GLY A 68 -11.34 -13.83 0.52
CA GLY A 68 -10.92 -12.51 0.07
C GLY A 68 -9.76 -12.52 -0.93
N GLY A 69 -9.18 -11.35 -1.18
CA GLY A 69 -8.12 -11.12 -2.18
C GLY A 69 -6.71 -11.56 -1.74
N VAL A 70 -6.55 -12.21 -0.59
CA VAL A 70 -5.28 -12.80 -0.15
C VAL A 70 -5.55 -14.24 0.26
N ARG A 71 -4.97 -15.22 -0.45
CA ARG A 71 -5.27 -16.64 -0.25
C ARG A 71 -4.02 -17.50 -0.22
N LEU A 72 -3.93 -18.36 0.78
CA LEU A 72 -2.89 -19.37 0.91
C LEU A 72 -3.21 -20.57 0.00
N SER A 73 -2.18 -21.09 -0.67
CA SER A 73 -2.24 -22.26 -1.56
C SER A 73 -1.06 -23.18 -1.29
N LYS A 74 -1.29 -24.50 -1.21
CA LYS A 74 -0.25 -25.52 -0.99
C LYS A 74 0.11 -26.30 -2.24
N THR A 75 -0.66 -26.12 -3.32
CA THR A 75 -0.48 -26.81 -4.59
C THR A 75 -0.66 -25.82 -5.75
N LEU A 76 -0.11 -26.16 -6.92
CA LEU A 76 -0.30 -25.38 -8.13
C LEU A 76 -1.77 -25.35 -8.60
N ASP A 77 -2.53 -26.42 -8.30
CA ASP A 77 -3.96 -26.47 -8.59
C ASP A 77 -4.75 -25.48 -7.71
N GLU A 78 -4.38 -25.35 -6.43
CA GLU A 78 -4.97 -24.33 -5.55
C GLU A 78 -4.60 -22.91 -6.02
N VAL A 79 -3.37 -22.69 -6.49
CA VAL A 79 -2.96 -21.41 -7.11
C VAL A 79 -3.82 -21.12 -8.34
N ARG A 80 -4.01 -22.10 -9.24
CA ARG A 80 -4.85 -21.97 -10.44
C ARG A 80 -6.29 -21.62 -10.09
N ALA A 81 -6.88 -22.33 -9.13
CA ALA A 81 -8.25 -22.08 -8.69
C ALA A 81 -8.41 -20.67 -8.10
N ASN A 82 -7.50 -20.28 -7.20
CA ASN A 82 -7.52 -18.94 -6.61
C ASN A 82 -7.29 -17.84 -7.65
N ALA A 83 -6.39 -18.05 -8.62
CA ALA A 83 -6.15 -17.08 -9.68
C ALA A 83 -7.37 -16.92 -10.60
N THR A 84 -8.07 -18.02 -10.91
CA THR A 84 -9.30 -18.02 -11.72
C THR A 84 -10.43 -17.26 -11.03
N ASP A 85 -10.56 -17.43 -9.71
CA ASP A 85 -11.56 -16.72 -8.91
C ASP A 85 -11.29 -15.21 -8.82
N MET A 86 -10.02 -14.79 -8.85
CA MET A 86 -9.66 -13.40 -8.63
C MET A 86 -9.60 -12.59 -9.92
N LEU A 87 -8.90 -13.08 -10.95
CA LEU A 87 -8.64 -12.31 -12.17
C LEU A 87 -9.94 -11.97 -12.92
N GLY A 88 -10.09 -10.69 -13.25
CA GLY A 88 -11.26 -10.15 -13.95
C GLY A 88 -12.46 -9.87 -13.05
N ASN A 89 -12.49 -10.37 -11.81
CA ASN A 89 -13.55 -10.11 -10.84
C ASN A 89 -13.28 -8.84 -10.02
N THR A 90 -14.31 -8.30 -9.40
CA THR A 90 -14.29 -7.03 -8.66
C THR A 90 -14.14 -7.29 -7.16
N LEU A 91 -13.01 -6.89 -6.60
CA LEU A 91 -12.74 -6.97 -5.16
C LEU A 91 -13.23 -5.71 -4.45
N VAL A 92 -14.18 -5.89 -3.53
CA VAL A 92 -14.65 -4.86 -2.61
C VAL A 92 -13.88 -4.96 -1.30
N THR A 93 -13.24 -3.87 -0.89
CA THR A 93 -12.60 -3.71 0.41
C THR A 93 -13.21 -2.53 1.15
N ILE A 94 -12.84 -2.36 2.43
CA ILE A 94 -13.25 -1.18 3.21
C ILE A 94 -12.78 0.14 2.58
N GLN A 95 -11.68 0.12 1.81
CA GLN A 95 -11.09 1.30 1.18
C GLN A 95 -11.62 1.58 -0.23
N THR A 96 -12.23 0.60 -0.91
CA THR A 96 -12.82 0.81 -2.26
C THR A 96 -14.28 1.24 -2.22
N GLY A 97 -14.94 1.11 -1.06
CA GLY A 97 -16.40 1.22 -0.95
C GLY A 97 -17.13 0.17 -1.80
N GLU A 98 -18.43 0.36 -1.99
CA GLU A 98 -19.29 -0.59 -2.72
C GLU A 98 -18.91 -0.74 -4.19
N ALA A 99 -18.26 0.25 -4.80
CA ALA A 99 -17.81 0.18 -6.19
C ALA A 99 -16.81 -0.96 -6.40
N GLY A 100 -15.93 -1.20 -5.42
CA GLY A 100 -14.87 -2.19 -5.54
C GLY A 100 -13.83 -1.84 -6.59
N LYS A 101 -12.90 -2.77 -6.83
CA LYS A 101 -11.90 -2.64 -7.88
C LYS A 101 -11.69 -3.94 -8.63
N GLN A 102 -11.67 -3.87 -9.96
CA GLN A 102 -11.42 -5.03 -10.80
C GLN A 102 -9.97 -5.50 -10.64
N VAL A 103 -9.78 -6.78 -10.38
CA VAL A 103 -8.46 -7.38 -10.21
C VAL A 103 -7.93 -7.78 -11.59
N ASN A 104 -7.05 -6.96 -12.15
CA ASN A 104 -6.44 -7.21 -13.47
C ASN A 104 -5.07 -7.91 -13.38
N ARG A 105 -4.57 -8.10 -12.17
CA ARG A 105 -3.24 -8.62 -11.88
C ARG A 105 -3.18 -9.29 -10.52
N LEU A 106 -2.31 -10.28 -10.42
CA LEU A 106 -2.02 -11.01 -9.19
C LEU A 106 -0.54 -10.89 -8.84
N TYR A 107 -0.24 -11.10 -7.58
CA TYR A 107 1.11 -11.32 -7.08
C TYR A 107 1.16 -12.68 -6.39
N ILE A 108 2.04 -13.54 -6.88
CA ILE A 108 2.28 -14.89 -6.35
C ILE A 108 3.58 -14.83 -5.59
N THR A 109 3.53 -15.06 -4.28
CA THR A 109 4.70 -14.93 -3.41
C THR A 109 4.85 -16.15 -2.52
N ASP A 110 6.07 -16.40 -2.10
CA ASP A 110 6.37 -17.48 -1.16
C ASP A 110 5.70 -17.23 0.20
N GLY A 111 5.34 -18.32 0.87
CA GLY A 111 4.84 -18.27 2.24
C GLY A 111 5.96 -17.91 3.22
N ALA A 112 5.63 -17.17 4.27
CA ALA A 112 6.56 -16.87 5.36
C ALA A 112 6.07 -17.52 6.66
N ASP A 113 6.99 -18.13 7.41
CA ASP A 113 6.72 -18.63 8.76
C ASP A 113 6.79 -17.47 9.74
N ILE A 114 5.65 -16.87 10.07
CA ILE A 114 5.53 -15.66 10.86
C ILE A 114 5.54 -16.00 12.36
N ALA A 115 6.53 -15.49 13.09
CA ALA A 115 6.56 -15.53 14.55
C ALA A 115 5.82 -14.34 15.16
N LYS A 116 5.96 -13.15 14.55
CA LYS A 116 5.31 -11.93 15.01
C LYS A 116 5.13 -10.91 13.88
N GLU A 117 4.05 -10.14 13.95
CA GLU A 117 3.74 -9.05 13.02
C GLU A 117 3.91 -7.69 13.71
N TYR A 118 4.41 -6.73 12.96
CA TYR A 118 4.64 -5.35 13.36
C TYR A 118 4.08 -4.40 12.31
N TYR A 119 3.89 -3.15 12.71
CA TYR A 119 3.55 -2.06 11.80
C TYR A 119 4.72 -1.08 11.69
N LEU A 120 5.01 -0.63 10.46
CA LEU A 120 5.93 0.48 10.21
C LEU A 120 5.42 1.31 9.04
N SER A 121 5.37 2.63 9.18
CA SER A 121 5.14 3.55 8.06
C SER A 121 6.05 4.76 8.11
N MET A 122 6.16 5.45 6.98
CA MET A 122 6.78 6.76 6.80
C MET A 122 5.87 7.66 6.00
N LEU A 123 5.80 8.92 6.42
CA LEU A 123 5.08 9.98 5.72
C LEU A 123 5.69 11.34 6.06
N VAL A 124 5.35 12.36 5.28
CA VAL A 124 5.68 13.74 5.62
C VAL A 124 4.64 14.28 6.60
N ASP A 125 5.03 14.44 7.87
CA ASP A 125 4.16 15.02 8.89
C ASP A 125 4.01 16.51 8.63
N ARG A 126 2.79 16.92 8.26
CA ARG A 126 2.47 18.30 7.90
C ARG A 126 2.60 19.26 9.09
N ALA A 127 2.44 18.78 10.33
CA ALA A 127 2.54 19.63 11.51
C ALA A 127 3.99 20.05 11.78
N SER A 128 4.93 19.10 11.70
CA SER A 128 6.36 19.39 11.90
C SER A 128 7.10 19.77 10.61
N GLY A 129 6.54 19.47 9.44
CA GLY A 129 7.21 19.60 8.15
C GLY A 129 8.38 18.61 7.99
N ARG A 130 8.33 17.46 8.68
CA ARG A 130 9.42 16.48 8.74
C ARG A 130 8.93 15.11 8.30
N ILE A 131 9.85 14.24 7.90
CA ILE A 131 9.56 12.82 7.73
C ILE A 131 9.34 12.21 9.12
N ALA A 132 8.20 11.56 9.31
CA ALA A 132 7.85 10.82 10.51
C ALA A 132 7.80 9.32 10.20
N MET A 133 8.55 8.53 10.97
CA MET A 133 8.42 7.08 11.04
C MET A 133 7.44 6.72 12.16
N ILE A 134 6.38 5.99 11.84
CA ILE A 134 5.37 5.53 12.80
C ILE A 134 5.52 4.02 12.92
N VAL A 135 5.73 3.51 14.14
CA VAL A 135 5.91 2.07 14.39
C VAL A 135 5.00 1.58 15.51
N SER A 136 4.55 0.32 15.41
CA SER A 136 3.74 -0.32 16.45
C SER A 136 3.99 -1.82 16.54
N THR A 137 3.76 -2.40 17.72
CA THR A 137 3.72 -3.85 17.91
C THR A 137 2.46 -4.49 17.35
N GLU A 138 1.49 -3.69 16.95
CA GLU A 138 0.18 -4.09 16.47
C GLU A 138 0.15 -4.22 14.94
N GLY A 139 1.00 -5.12 14.40
CA GLY A 139 0.98 -5.44 12.97
C GLY A 139 -0.25 -6.23 12.54
N GLY A 140 -0.60 -6.16 11.26
CA GLY A 140 -1.75 -6.87 10.68
C GLY A 140 -3.12 -6.25 11.03
N MET A 141 -3.12 -5.14 11.78
CA MET A 141 -4.29 -4.37 12.15
C MET A 141 -4.35 -3.03 11.42
N ASP A 142 -5.53 -2.42 11.40
CA ASP A 142 -5.74 -1.06 10.93
C ASP A 142 -5.06 -0.08 11.91
N ILE A 143 -4.15 0.75 11.42
CA ILE A 143 -3.34 1.61 12.29
C ILE A 143 -4.15 2.77 12.85
N GLU A 144 -5.19 3.22 12.13
CA GLU A 144 -6.11 4.26 12.58
C GLU A 144 -6.91 3.77 13.78
N ASP A 145 -7.34 2.51 13.79
CA ASP A 145 -7.99 1.87 14.93
C ASP A 145 -7.03 1.78 16.15
N VAL A 146 -5.76 1.44 15.92
CA VAL A 146 -4.74 1.41 17.00
C VAL A 146 -4.48 2.81 17.54
N ALA A 147 -4.41 3.82 16.66
CA ALA A 147 -4.21 5.21 17.05
C ALA A 147 -5.37 5.78 17.87
N HIS A 148 -6.60 5.36 17.57
CA HIS A 148 -7.78 5.77 18.31
C HIS A 148 -7.91 5.04 19.66
N ASN A 149 -7.74 3.72 19.66
CA ASN A 149 -8.09 2.87 20.81
C ASN A 149 -6.92 2.64 21.78
N THR A 150 -5.69 2.58 21.27
CA THR A 150 -4.47 2.27 22.04
C THR A 150 -3.29 3.12 21.54
N PRO A 151 -3.40 4.46 21.59
CA PRO A 151 -2.36 5.37 21.07
C PRO A 151 -0.98 5.16 21.69
N GLU A 152 -0.90 4.64 22.92
CA GLU A 152 0.34 4.31 23.62
C GLU A 152 1.15 3.18 22.98
N LEU A 153 0.54 2.39 22.09
CA LEU A 153 1.21 1.35 21.31
C LEU A 153 1.86 1.89 20.03
N ILE A 154 1.71 3.19 19.75
CA ILE A 154 2.32 3.86 18.60
C ILE A 154 3.53 4.65 19.07
N THR A 155 4.66 4.44 18.40
CA THR A 155 5.86 5.26 18.57
C THR A 155 6.12 6.03 17.28
N THR A 156 6.20 7.36 17.39
CA THR A 156 6.54 8.24 16.27
C THR A 156 7.97 8.76 16.43
N ILE A 157 8.78 8.58 15.39
CA ILE A 157 10.16 9.06 15.30
C ILE A 157 10.22 10.10 14.19
N THR A 158 10.50 11.35 14.52
CA THR A 158 10.67 12.43 13.54
C THR A 158 12.13 12.60 13.17
N ILE A 159 12.39 12.90 11.89
CA ILE A 159 13.75 12.99 11.35
C ILE A 159 13.97 14.42 10.87
N ASP A 160 14.98 15.10 11.40
CA ASP A 160 15.37 16.42 10.91
C ASP A 160 15.96 16.30 9.50
N PRO A 161 15.45 17.04 8.50
CA PRO A 161 15.94 16.93 7.13
C PRO A 161 17.40 17.38 6.96
N ALA A 162 17.92 18.27 7.83
CA ALA A 162 19.31 18.70 7.78
C ALA A 162 20.27 17.64 8.36
N GLU A 163 19.82 16.88 9.36
CA GLU A 163 20.60 15.81 9.98
C GLU A 163 20.51 14.49 9.18
N GLY A 164 19.35 14.25 8.57
CA GLY A 164 19.01 12.99 7.92
C GLY A 164 18.85 11.84 8.93
N PHE A 165 18.71 10.62 8.41
CA PHE A 165 18.60 9.44 9.27
C PHE A 165 19.92 9.15 9.99
N GLN A 166 19.87 9.03 11.32
CA GLN A 166 21.00 8.68 12.16
C GLN A 166 20.77 7.35 12.90
N PRO A 167 21.84 6.68 13.38
CA PRO A 167 21.73 5.40 14.09
C PRO A 167 20.78 5.42 15.29
N HIS A 168 20.57 6.58 15.92
CA HIS A 168 19.66 6.68 17.06
C HIS A 168 18.17 6.57 16.65
N HIS A 169 17.79 7.00 15.44
CA HIS A 169 16.44 6.80 14.90
C HIS A 169 16.14 5.31 14.71
N GLY A 170 17.09 4.56 14.12
CA GLY A 170 16.94 3.11 13.98
C GLY A 170 16.79 2.41 15.33
N ARG A 171 17.57 2.84 16.35
CA ARG A 171 17.42 2.29 17.71
C ARG A 171 16.04 2.59 18.28
N ALA A 172 15.53 3.81 18.08
CA ALA A 172 14.19 4.20 18.50
C ALA A 172 13.10 3.34 17.84
N VAL A 173 13.22 3.07 16.52
CA VAL A 173 12.36 2.10 15.81
C VAL A 173 12.40 0.73 16.49
N ALA A 174 13.59 0.18 16.70
CA ALA A 174 13.73 -1.14 17.31
C ALA A 174 13.17 -1.20 18.75
N PHE A 175 13.32 -0.13 19.53
CA PHE A 175 12.73 -0.03 20.87
C PHE A 175 11.20 0.10 20.83
N GLY A 176 10.64 0.88 19.91
CA GLY A 176 9.19 0.98 19.69
C GLY A 176 8.56 -0.37 19.33
N LEU A 177 9.27 -1.17 18.53
CA LEU A 177 8.88 -2.55 18.19
C LEU A 177 9.23 -3.59 19.28
N LYS A 178 9.82 -3.16 20.40
CA LYS A 178 10.25 -4.01 21.54
C LYS A 178 11.23 -5.12 21.14
N LEU A 179 12.04 -4.88 20.11
CA LEU A 179 13.01 -5.83 19.57
C LEU A 179 14.34 -5.79 20.33
N LYS A 180 14.98 -6.96 20.48
CA LYS A 180 16.23 -7.13 21.22
C LYS A 180 17.26 -7.92 20.40
N GLY A 181 18.52 -7.88 20.84
CA GLY A 181 19.58 -8.71 20.26
C GLY A 181 19.79 -8.47 18.76
N ASP A 182 19.78 -9.54 17.98
CA ASP A 182 19.99 -9.48 16.53
C ASP A 182 18.83 -8.79 15.78
N LEU A 183 17.58 -9.08 16.17
CA LEU A 183 16.40 -8.45 15.58
C LEU A 183 16.41 -6.93 15.74
N ASN A 184 16.95 -6.42 16.84
CA ASN A 184 17.12 -4.98 17.04
C ASN A 184 18.08 -4.36 15.99
N LYS A 185 19.17 -5.07 15.66
CA LYS A 185 20.11 -4.62 14.61
C LYS A 185 19.49 -4.72 13.23
N GLN A 186 18.71 -5.77 12.96
CA GLN A 186 17.99 -5.93 11.70
C GLN A 186 16.95 -4.81 11.51
N ALA A 187 16.19 -4.46 12.56
CA ALA A 187 15.21 -3.37 12.49
C ALA A 187 15.86 -2.01 12.22
N GLN A 188 17.03 -1.75 12.81
CA GLN A 188 17.83 -0.56 12.51
C GLN A 188 18.22 -0.48 11.04
N LEU A 189 18.69 -1.60 10.48
CA LEU A 189 19.08 -1.70 9.07
C LEU A 189 17.88 -1.47 8.15
N VAL A 190 16.77 -2.18 8.38
CA VAL A 190 15.55 -2.05 7.59
C VAL A 190 15.02 -0.62 7.65
N ALA A 191 14.95 0.00 8.83
CA ALA A 191 14.51 1.39 8.96
C ALA A 191 15.37 2.36 8.15
N ARG A 192 16.69 2.15 8.12
CA ARG A 192 17.60 2.95 7.27
C ARG A 192 17.32 2.74 5.78
N GLN A 193 17.24 1.49 5.34
CA GLN A 193 17.00 1.16 3.93
C GLN A 193 15.66 1.72 3.44
N LEU A 194 14.62 1.65 4.27
CA LEU A 194 13.31 2.21 3.94
C LEU A 194 13.37 3.74 3.88
N TYR A 195 14.09 4.41 4.80
CA TYR A 195 14.28 5.86 4.74
C TYR A 195 15.05 6.31 3.48
N ASP A 196 16.12 5.58 3.14
CA ASP A 196 16.91 5.85 1.94
C ASP A 196 16.03 5.65 0.69
N ALA A 197 15.17 4.63 0.65
CA ALA A 197 14.18 4.44 -0.42
C ALA A 197 13.18 5.60 -0.48
N PHE A 198 12.59 5.96 0.67
CA PHE A 198 11.57 7.01 0.79
C PHE A 198 12.06 8.34 0.23
N THR A 199 13.28 8.74 0.62
CA THR A 199 13.88 10.02 0.22
C THR A 199 14.44 9.99 -1.20
N ALA A 200 15.05 8.89 -1.64
CA ALA A 200 15.65 8.81 -2.98
C ALA A 200 14.61 8.72 -4.11
N THR A 201 13.36 8.42 -3.80
CA THR A 201 12.28 8.20 -4.78
C THR A 201 11.11 9.15 -4.61
N ASP A 202 11.22 10.15 -3.74
CA ASP A 202 10.15 11.12 -3.44
C ASP A 202 8.81 10.45 -3.07
N MET A 203 8.88 9.47 -2.17
CA MET A 203 7.67 8.89 -1.59
C MET A 203 6.96 9.96 -0.75
N GLU A 204 5.63 10.04 -0.88
CA GLU A 204 4.79 10.80 0.05
C GLU A 204 4.33 9.93 1.24
N MET A 205 4.23 8.62 1.00
CA MET A 205 3.83 7.62 1.99
C MET A 205 4.45 6.26 1.66
N LEU A 206 4.92 5.58 2.69
CA LEU A 206 5.32 4.18 2.67
C LEU A 206 4.72 3.51 3.90
N GLU A 207 3.93 2.47 3.69
CA GLU A 207 3.32 1.68 4.76
C GLU A 207 3.73 0.22 4.58
N ILE A 208 4.29 -0.36 5.64
CA ILE A 208 4.64 -1.77 5.76
C ILE A 208 3.72 -2.40 6.81
N ASN A 209 2.73 -3.17 6.34
CA ASN A 209 1.75 -3.79 7.22
C ASN A 209 1.32 -5.18 6.70
N PRO A 210 1.97 -6.28 7.16
CA PRO A 210 2.91 -6.32 8.29
C PRO A 210 4.39 -6.27 7.88
N LEU A 211 5.19 -5.71 8.77
CA LEU A 211 6.62 -6.01 8.91
C LEU A 211 6.71 -7.25 9.82
N ILE A 212 7.32 -8.34 9.37
CA ILE A 212 7.29 -9.60 10.12
C ILE A 212 8.63 -9.94 10.74
N GLU A 213 8.58 -10.58 11.90
CA GLU A 213 9.63 -11.46 12.42
C GLU A 213 9.29 -12.90 12.00
N THR A 214 10.21 -13.55 11.31
CA THR A 214 10.09 -14.96 10.94
C THR A 214 10.54 -15.86 12.09
N THR A 215 10.13 -17.14 12.06
CA THR A 215 10.50 -18.12 13.10
C THR A 215 12.00 -18.41 13.19
N ASP A 216 12.77 -18.13 12.13
CA ASP A 216 14.24 -18.19 12.11
C ASP A 216 14.92 -16.86 12.54
N GLY A 217 14.15 -15.91 13.06
CA GLY A 217 14.66 -14.67 13.64
C GLY A 217 15.12 -13.65 12.60
N LYS A 218 14.41 -13.52 11.48
CA LYS A 218 14.65 -12.50 10.44
C LYS A 218 13.52 -11.50 10.36
N ILE A 219 13.87 -10.25 10.04
CA ILE A 219 12.89 -9.20 9.73
C ILE A 219 12.68 -9.14 8.23
N GLN A 220 11.43 -9.15 7.80
CA GLN A 220 11.05 -9.05 6.39
C GLN A 220 9.81 -8.16 6.18
N VAL A 221 9.76 -7.51 5.03
CA VAL A 221 8.60 -6.74 4.56
C VAL A 221 7.62 -7.70 3.86
N LEU A 222 6.53 -8.05 4.54
CA LEU A 222 5.54 -9.01 4.00
C LEU A 222 4.49 -8.34 3.11
N ASP A 223 4.16 -7.08 3.37
CA ASP A 223 3.28 -6.26 2.53
C ASP A 223 3.78 -4.82 2.54
N ALA A 224 3.58 -4.12 1.43
CA ALA A 224 4.01 -2.74 1.26
C ALA A 224 3.01 -1.97 0.41
N LYS A 225 2.62 -0.78 0.89
CA LYS A 225 1.85 0.21 0.16
C LYS A 225 2.71 1.46 0.01
N VAL A 226 2.88 1.92 -1.23
CA VAL A 226 3.73 3.06 -1.56
C VAL A 226 2.93 4.06 -2.37
N ALA A 227 3.07 5.33 -1.99
CA ALA A 227 2.61 6.47 -2.77
C ALA A 227 3.77 7.47 -2.95
N PHE A 228 3.82 8.09 -4.12
CA PHE A 228 4.82 9.10 -4.51
C PHE A 228 4.21 10.49 -4.65
N ASP A 229 4.98 11.52 -4.35
CA ASP A 229 4.59 12.90 -4.66
C ASP A 229 4.47 13.07 -6.18
N GLY A 230 3.25 13.34 -6.65
CA GLY A 230 2.97 13.57 -8.07
C GLY A 230 3.80 14.71 -8.66
N ASN A 231 4.16 15.71 -7.85
CA ASN A 231 4.96 16.85 -8.30
C ASN A 231 6.43 16.51 -8.53
N ALA A 232 6.92 15.37 -8.03
CA ALA A 232 8.30 14.93 -8.19
C ALA A 232 8.49 13.98 -9.40
N LEU A 233 7.40 13.50 -10.02
CA LEU A 233 7.48 12.49 -11.08
C LEU A 233 8.31 12.93 -12.30
N PHE A 234 8.44 14.23 -12.56
CA PHE A 234 9.25 14.75 -13.67
C PHE A 234 10.74 14.36 -13.58
N ARG A 235 11.24 14.06 -12.37
CA ARG A 235 12.63 13.62 -12.14
C ARG A 235 12.74 12.11 -11.86
N HIS A 236 11.64 11.37 -11.94
CA HIS A 236 11.57 9.92 -11.73
C HIS A 236 10.82 9.21 -12.87
N PRO A 237 11.35 9.22 -14.10
CA PRO A 237 10.70 8.57 -15.25
C PRO A 237 10.47 7.07 -15.03
N GLU A 238 11.36 6.40 -14.28
CA GLU A 238 11.24 5.00 -13.90
C GLU A 238 10.06 4.72 -12.97
N ILE A 239 9.69 5.69 -12.12
CA ILE A 239 8.54 5.59 -11.21
C ILE A 239 7.27 5.93 -11.97
N ALA A 240 7.28 7.00 -12.78
CA ALA A 240 6.14 7.39 -13.60
C ALA A 240 5.67 6.24 -14.52
N ALA A 241 6.60 5.43 -15.02
CA ALA A 241 6.30 4.25 -15.84
C ALA A 241 5.58 3.11 -15.09
N LEU A 242 5.53 3.15 -13.75
CA LEU A 242 4.82 2.16 -12.92
C LEU A 242 3.32 2.44 -12.79
N ARG A 243 2.86 3.64 -13.20
CA ARG A 243 1.46 4.06 -13.10
C ARG A 243 0.54 3.05 -13.77
N ASP A 244 -0.50 2.67 -13.04
CA ASP A 244 -1.58 1.84 -13.57
C ASP A 244 -2.86 2.67 -13.67
N GLU A 245 -3.16 3.19 -14.86
CA GLU A 245 -4.38 3.98 -15.10
C GLU A 245 -5.65 3.16 -14.90
N THR A 246 -5.58 1.82 -14.97
CA THR A 246 -6.74 0.97 -14.67
C THR A 246 -7.12 1.06 -13.19
N GLU A 247 -6.22 1.56 -12.33
CA GLU A 247 -6.47 1.79 -10.91
C GLU A 247 -7.17 3.12 -10.60
N GLU A 248 -7.26 4.03 -11.57
CA GLU A 248 -7.80 5.38 -11.40
C GLU A 248 -9.21 5.51 -12.03
N ASP A 249 -9.94 6.59 -11.71
CA ASP A 249 -11.21 6.86 -12.40
C ASP A 249 -10.93 7.38 -13.83
N PRO A 250 -11.58 6.82 -14.87
CA PRO A 250 -11.33 7.22 -16.25
C PRO A 250 -11.54 8.72 -16.53
N ALA A 251 -12.44 9.39 -15.81
CA ALA A 251 -12.67 10.83 -15.95
C ALA A 251 -11.52 11.64 -15.34
N GLU A 252 -10.94 11.18 -14.24
CA GLU A 252 -9.74 11.80 -13.64
C GLU A 252 -8.52 11.62 -14.55
N VAL A 253 -8.36 10.43 -15.14
CA VAL A 253 -7.30 10.16 -16.14
C VAL A 253 -7.45 11.08 -17.34
N GLU A 254 -8.66 11.21 -17.90
CA GLU A 254 -8.90 12.10 -19.05
C GLU A 254 -8.64 13.57 -18.70
N ALA A 255 -9.11 14.03 -17.54
CA ALA A 255 -8.87 15.40 -17.07
C ALA A 255 -7.36 15.70 -16.92
N SER A 256 -6.59 14.75 -16.41
CA SER A 256 -5.14 14.91 -16.22
C SER A 256 -4.37 15.19 -17.51
N LYS A 257 -4.88 14.75 -18.69
CA LYS A 257 -4.26 15.03 -19.99
C LYS A 257 -4.33 16.50 -20.41
N TYR A 258 -5.20 17.27 -19.76
CA TYR A 258 -5.39 18.70 -20.00
C TYR A 258 -4.98 19.56 -18.81
N ASP A 259 -4.19 19.00 -17.88
CA ASP A 259 -3.77 19.66 -16.64
C ASP A 259 -4.97 20.11 -15.77
N LEU A 260 -6.08 19.36 -15.82
CA LEU A 260 -7.28 19.61 -15.02
C LEU A 260 -7.31 18.70 -13.79
N ALA A 261 -7.57 19.29 -12.63
CA ALA A 261 -7.82 18.56 -11.39
C ALA A 261 -9.30 18.21 -11.28
N TYR A 262 -9.69 17.03 -11.74
CA TYR A 262 -11.05 16.50 -11.62
C TYR A 262 -11.12 15.48 -10.49
N ILE A 263 -12.19 15.51 -9.69
CA ILE A 263 -12.54 14.44 -8.75
C ILE A 263 -14.03 14.17 -8.88
N LYS A 264 -14.40 12.91 -9.07
CA LYS A 264 -15.80 12.49 -9.18
C LYS A 264 -16.46 12.40 -7.79
N LEU A 265 -17.71 12.85 -7.70
CA LEU A 265 -18.54 12.75 -6.50
C LEU A 265 -19.92 12.15 -6.85
N ASP A 266 -20.69 11.77 -5.84
CA ASP A 266 -21.98 11.06 -6.02
C ASP A 266 -23.20 11.99 -6.17
N GLY A 267 -22.99 13.23 -6.62
CA GLY A 267 -24.06 14.22 -6.80
C GLY A 267 -24.51 14.40 -8.25
N ASP A 268 -25.46 15.33 -8.43
CA ASP A 268 -26.11 15.60 -9.73
C ASP A 268 -25.80 16.99 -10.30
N ILE A 269 -25.06 17.84 -9.56
CA ILE A 269 -24.72 19.21 -9.97
C ILE A 269 -23.23 19.30 -10.34
N GLY A 270 -22.96 19.46 -11.64
CA GLY A 270 -21.60 19.67 -12.14
C GLY A 270 -21.04 21.05 -11.79
N CYS A 271 -19.77 21.10 -11.37
CA CYS A 271 -19.05 22.33 -11.06
C CYS A 271 -17.82 22.48 -11.98
N MET A 272 -17.50 23.71 -12.36
CA MET A 272 -16.25 24.07 -13.04
C MET A 272 -15.83 25.45 -12.58
N VAL A 273 -14.70 25.53 -11.88
CA VAL A 273 -14.30 26.72 -11.13
C VAL A 273 -12.80 26.96 -11.27
N ASN A 274 -12.41 28.23 -11.45
CA ASN A 274 -11.00 28.60 -11.51
C ASN A 274 -10.39 28.77 -10.10
N GLY A 275 -9.76 27.70 -9.60
CA GLY A 275 -8.96 27.70 -8.38
C GLY A 275 -9.53 26.81 -7.29
N ALA A 276 -8.67 25.94 -6.73
CA ALA A 276 -9.07 24.87 -5.81
C ALA A 276 -9.87 25.35 -4.58
N GLY A 277 -9.47 26.47 -3.98
CA GLY A 277 -10.19 27.03 -2.82
C GLY A 277 -11.63 27.45 -3.15
N LEU A 278 -11.84 28.04 -4.32
CA LEU A 278 -13.17 28.46 -4.76
C LEU A 278 -14.00 27.26 -5.23
N ALA A 279 -13.38 26.26 -5.86
CA ALA A 279 -14.04 25.01 -6.25
C ALA A 279 -14.60 24.29 -5.01
N MET A 280 -13.81 24.17 -3.94
CA MET A 280 -14.28 23.64 -2.64
C MET A 280 -15.42 24.47 -2.05
N ALA A 281 -15.28 25.79 -1.97
CA ALA A 281 -16.34 26.66 -1.46
C ALA A 281 -17.65 26.58 -2.28
N THR A 282 -17.54 26.35 -3.59
CA THR A 282 -18.67 26.17 -4.49
C THR A 282 -19.40 24.86 -4.22
N MET A 283 -18.66 23.77 -4.00
CA MET A 283 -19.25 22.50 -3.58
C MET A 283 -19.93 22.62 -2.20
N ASP A 284 -19.29 23.31 -1.26
CA ASP A 284 -19.84 23.54 0.08
C ASP A 284 -21.14 24.33 0.03
N ILE A 285 -21.21 25.41 -0.75
CA ILE A 285 -22.45 26.21 -0.85
C ILE A 285 -23.58 25.42 -1.52
N ILE A 286 -23.30 24.56 -2.51
CA ILE A 286 -24.28 23.64 -3.09
C ILE A 286 -24.82 22.72 -1.99
N LYS A 287 -23.92 22.15 -1.18
CA LYS A 287 -24.27 21.24 -0.09
C LYS A 287 -25.09 21.91 1.00
N LEU A 288 -24.72 23.14 1.38
CA LEU A 288 -25.46 23.97 2.34
C LEU A 288 -26.88 24.28 1.88
N ASN A 289 -27.13 24.31 0.57
CA ASN A 289 -28.46 24.52 -0.02
C ASN A 289 -29.22 23.21 -0.32
N GLY A 290 -28.79 22.09 0.27
CA GLY A 290 -29.53 20.82 0.26
C GLY A 290 -29.32 19.95 -0.98
N MET A 291 -28.42 20.34 -1.89
CA MET A 291 -28.07 19.56 -3.08
C MET A 291 -26.71 18.86 -2.90
N PHE A 292 -26.34 17.97 -3.82
CA PHE A 292 -25.05 17.29 -3.78
C PHE A 292 -24.26 17.60 -5.06
N PRO A 293 -23.00 18.08 -4.95
CA PRO A 293 -22.15 18.32 -6.10
C PRO A 293 -21.70 17.00 -6.75
N ALA A 294 -21.63 16.97 -8.07
CA ALA A 294 -21.26 15.80 -8.88
C ALA A 294 -19.74 15.67 -9.08
N ASN A 295 -18.99 16.76 -8.90
CA ASN A 295 -17.54 16.77 -9.09
C ASN A 295 -16.86 17.98 -8.44
N PHE A 296 -15.56 17.85 -8.23
CA PHE A 296 -14.61 18.94 -8.10
C PHE A 296 -13.92 19.16 -9.46
N LEU A 297 -13.84 20.42 -9.92
CA LEU A 297 -13.09 20.85 -11.11
C LEU A 297 -12.80 22.35 -11.07
#